data_AF-A0A2D4GE57-F1
#
_entry.id   AF-A0A2D4GE57-F1
#
_cell.length_a   1.000
_cell.length_b   1.000
_cell.length_c   1.000
_cell.angle_alpha   90.00
_cell.angle_beta   90.00
_cell.angle_gamma   90.00
#
_symmetry.space_group_name_H-M   'P 1'
#
loop_
_entity.id
_entity.type
_entity.pdbx_description
1 polymer ?
#
loop_
_entity_poly.entity_id
_entity_poly.type
_entity_poly.pdbx_seq_one_letter_code
_entity_poly.pdbx_strand_id
1 'polypeptide(L)'
;GSLKRNDRAKTRQSQNKLRGVGVFFSFSCQRLSGLQTCKIALIAVFDLTSVAKMDFLDRVTQHKSLTLIVFLEYVIFAQLGAGSMKPRTFRCDGHSCNPAVGNLATGRIPTTLTTCGQNSTELYCFYPEHNLHHGSCGMPKCTKCNANQPNNSHHPDEMTDDFFLHPGSWWQSAQGVHREEIRLDLETEFYLTHVIVVFKSPRPAAMVLERSQDYGQTWRPYKYFAVNCTATFGLPDDNSEEGSLCTSRYSDVVPCTRGEVSCGHRKKDILFKSHLDPMLSKIA
;
A
#
# COMPACT_ATOMS: atom_id res chain seq x y z
N GLY A 1 44.02 -14.04 20.44
CA GLY A 1 43.25 -12.88 19.89
C GLY A 1 42.24 -13.31 18.85
N SER A 2 41.16 -13.99 19.28
CA SER A 2 40.13 -14.58 18.42
C SER A 2 38.75 -13.96 18.68
N LEU A 3 38.68 -12.62 18.72
CA LEU A 3 37.46 -11.87 19.09
C LEU A 3 37.11 -10.71 18.16
N LYS A 4 37.75 -10.58 16.99
CA LYS A 4 37.51 -9.46 16.04
C LYS A 4 36.97 -9.84 14.66
N ARG A 5 36.58 -11.09 14.40
CA ARG A 5 36.00 -11.51 13.10
C ARG A 5 34.48 -11.69 13.08
N ASN A 6 33.79 -11.65 14.23
CA ASN A 6 32.35 -11.95 14.29
C ASN A 6 31.40 -10.75 14.12
N ASP A 7 31.87 -9.51 14.24
CA ASP A 7 30.98 -8.34 14.15
C ASP A 7 30.73 -7.82 12.73
N ARG A 8 31.56 -8.18 11.74
CA ARG A 8 31.31 -7.80 10.34
C ARG A 8 30.28 -8.68 9.62
N ALA A 9 29.99 -9.86 10.16
CA ALA A 9 29.00 -10.78 9.58
C ALA A 9 27.57 -10.43 10.00
N LYS A 10 27.36 -9.92 11.23
CA LYS A 10 26.02 -9.53 11.72
C LYS A 10 25.49 -8.24 11.08
N THR A 11 26.34 -7.28 10.71
CA THR A 11 25.88 -6.02 10.09
C THR A 11 25.48 -6.18 8.62
N ARG A 12 26.02 -7.17 7.90
CA ARG A 12 25.62 -7.47 6.50
C ARG A 12 24.31 -8.26 6.40
N GLN A 13 23.91 -8.98 7.45
CA GLN A 13 22.69 -9.80 7.43
C GLN A 13 21.39 -9.00 7.67
N SER A 14 21.49 -7.79 8.23
CA SER A 14 20.34 -6.90 8.48
C SER A 14 19.95 -6.02 7.27
N GLN A 15 20.88 -5.73 6.37
CA GLN A 15 20.61 -4.81 5.24
C GLN A 15 19.94 -5.45 4.02
N ASN A 16 19.94 -6.78 3.89
CA ASN A 16 19.52 -7.49 2.66
C ASN A 16 18.01 -7.79 2.51
N LYS A 17 17.13 -7.48 3.47
CA LYS A 17 15.81 -8.17 3.52
C LYS A 17 14.55 -7.36 3.19
N LEU A 18 14.63 -6.17 2.57
CA LEU A 18 13.41 -5.36 2.29
C LEU A 18 13.29 -4.84 0.85
N ARG A 19 14.13 -5.31 -0.07
CA ARG A 19 13.99 -4.99 -1.49
C ARG A 19 12.87 -5.80 -2.12
N GLY A 20 12.10 -5.23 -3.05
CA GLY A 20 11.08 -5.92 -3.81
C GLY A 20 11.16 -5.59 -5.29
N VAL A 21 10.76 -6.55 -6.13
CA VAL A 21 10.55 -6.45 -7.56
C VAL A 21 9.21 -7.13 -7.81
N GLY A 22 8.14 -6.34 -7.88
CA GLY A 22 6.77 -6.83 -7.99
C GLY A 22 6.10 -7.21 -6.66
N VAL A 23 4.76 -7.12 -6.65
CA VAL A 23 3.88 -7.41 -5.53
C VAL A 23 2.77 -8.35 -6.00
N PHE A 24 2.44 -9.36 -5.21
CA PHE A 24 1.41 -10.33 -5.51
C PHE A 24 0.44 -10.44 -4.34
N PHE A 25 -0.85 -10.52 -4.66
CA PHE A 25 -1.93 -10.72 -3.71
C PHE A 25 -2.70 -11.97 -4.12
N SER A 26 -2.87 -12.90 -3.20
CA SER A 26 -3.78 -14.03 -3.37
C SER A 26 -4.83 -13.96 -2.28
N PHE A 27 -6.11 -14.02 -2.62
CA PHE A 27 -7.18 -13.93 -1.62
C PHE A 27 -8.36 -14.83 -1.93
N SER A 28 -9.13 -15.14 -0.89
CA SER A 28 -10.37 -15.91 -0.97
C SER A 28 -11.57 -15.03 -0.65
N CYS A 29 -12.43 -14.83 -1.64
CA CYS A 29 -13.60 -13.98 -1.52
C CYS A 29 -14.58 -14.55 -0.51
N GLN A 30 -15.11 -13.70 0.37
CA GLN A 30 -16.08 -14.12 1.37
C GLN A 30 -17.48 -14.22 0.77
N ARG A 31 -18.20 -15.29 1.10
CA ARG A 31 -19.59 -15.48 0.67
C ARG A 31 -20.54 -14.69 1.57
N LEU A 32 -21.01 -13.54 1.11
CA LEU A 32 -22.05 -12.76 1.77
C LEU A 32 -23.30 -12.72 0.91
N SER A 33 -24.38 -13.34 1.38
CA SER A 33 -25.69 -13.28 0.70
C SER A 33 -25.66 -13.62 -0.80
N GLY A 34 -24.79 -14.55 -1.21
CA GLY A 34 -24.61 -14.94 -2.62
C GLY A 34 -23.61 -14.11 -3.43
N LEU A 35 -22.98 -13.10 -2.83
CA LEU A 35 -21.87 -12.35 -3.43
C LEU A 35 -20.58 -13.15 -3.34
N GLN A 36 -20.03 -13.51 -4.49
CA GLN A 36 -18.74 -14.21 -4.64
C GLN A 36 -17.80 -13.43 -5.56
N THR A 37 -17.91 -12.09 -5.54
CA THR A 37 -17.03 -11.22 -6.32
C THR A 37 -16.16 -10.41 -5.37
N CYS A 38 -14.86 -10.44 -5.57
CA CYS A 38 -13.94 -9.52 -4.90
C CYS A 38 -13.86 -8.23 -5.69
N LYS A 39 -13.78 -7.11 -4.97
CA LYS A 39 -13.76 -5.78 -5.57
C LYS A 39 -12.74 -4.90 -4.87
N ILE A 40 -11.83 -4.32 -5.64
CA ILE A 40 -10.74 -3.49 -5.12
C ILE A 40 -10.81 -2.13 -5.79
N ALA A 41 -10.92 -1.10 -4.98
CA ALA A 41 -10.98 0.29 -5.42
C ALA A 41 -9.61 0.96 -5.42
N LEU A 42 -8.62 0.42 -4.70
CA LEU A 42 -7.27 0.97 -4.66
C LEU A 42 -6.25 -0.08 -4.24
N ILE A 43 -5.13 -0.11 -4.94
CA ILE A 43 -3.86 -0.69 -4.52
C ILE A 43 -2.84 0.45 -4.50
N ALA A 44 -2.24 0.66 -3.33
CA ALA A 44 -1.16 1.60 -3.16
C ALA A 44 0.07 0.92 -2.58
N VAL A 45 1.22 1.11 -3.22
CA VAL A 45 2.51 0.53 -2.84
C VAL A 45 3.50 1.65 -2.65
N PHE A 46 4.14 1.68 -1.49
CA PHE A 46 5.04 2.75 -1.09
C PHE A 46 6.41 2.23 -0.70
N ASP A 47 7.43 3.09 -0.82
CA ASP A 47 8.81 2.75 -0.52
C ASP A 47 9.47 3.67 0.54
N LEU A 48 10.71 3.39 0.94
CA LEU A 48 11.46 4.19 1.92
C LEU A 48 11.77 5.61 1.42
N THR A 49 11.94 5.81 0.10
CA THR A 49 12.07 7.16 -0.45
C THR A 49 10.75 7.93 -0.30
N SER A 50 9.62 7.23 -0.32
CA SER A 50 8.29 7.77 -0.06
C SER A 50 7.98 8.05 1.42
N VAL A 51 8.48 7.22 2.36
CA VAL A 51 8.08 7.28 3.79
C VAL A 51 8.94 8.18 4.68
N ALA A 52 10.17 8.52 4.28
CA ALA A 52 11.06 9.40 5.07
C ALA A 52 10.49 10.81 5.35
N LYS A 53 9.28 11.11 4.86
CA LYS A 53 8.57 12.38 5.03
C LYS A 53 7.47 12.37 6.10
N MET A 54 7.03 11.23 6.65
CA MET A 54 6.00 11.24 7.70
C MET A 54 6.57 11.56 9.10
N ASP A 55 7.76 11.07 9.45
CA ASP A 55 8.34 11.30 10.78
C ASP A 55 9.11 12.63 10.93
N PHE A 56 9.35 13.37 9.83
CA PHE A 56 10.06 14.66 9.89
C PHE A 56 9.13 15.88 9.88
N LEU A 57 7.86 15.72 9.49
CA LEU A 57 6.89 16.83 9.45
C LEU A 57 6.13 17.06 10.75
N ASP A 58 6.29 16.22 11.77
CA ASP A 58 5.58 16.34 13.06
C ASP A 58 6.44 16.94 14.20
N ARG A 59 7.64 17.46 13.89
CA ARG A 59 8.54 18.05 14.90
C ARG A 59 9.11 19.43 14.53
N VAL A 60 8.38 20.23 13.77
CA VAL A 60 8.70 21.66 13.59
C VAL A 60 7.43 22.53 13.63
N THR A 61 6.73 22.50 14.77
CA THR A 61 5.68 23.47 15.10
C THR A 61 5.84 23.97 16.54
N GLN A 62 7.02 24.47 16.88
CA GLN A 62 7.14 25.44 17.97
C GLN A 62 8.35 26.35 17.75
N HIS A 63 8.14 27.46 17.03
CA HIS A 63 8.79 28.75 17.31
C HIS A 63 8.11 29.83 16.44
N LYS A 64 7.01 30.38 16.96
CA LYS A 64 6.14 31.39 16.32
C LYS A 64 6.70 32.82 16.31
N SER A 65 8.02 33.03 16.32
CA SER A 65 8.56 34.40 16.50
C SER A 65 9.56 34.88 15.45
N LEU A 66 9.91 34.07 14.44
CA LEU A 66 10.92 34.46 13.43
C LEU A 66 10.34 34.82 12.04
N THR A 67 9.04 34.56 11.81
CA THR A 67 8.42 34.75 10.48
C THR A 67 8.15 36.22 10.15
N LEU A 68 8.10 37.11 11.14
CA LEU A 68 7.81 38.54 10.90
C LEU A 68 9.02 39.30 10.31
N ILE A 69 10.24 38.82 10.54
CA ILE A 69 11.48 39.50 10.12
C ILE A 69 11.79 39.18 8.65
N VAL A 70 11.50 37.95 8.19
CA VAL A 70 11.75 37.52 6.80
C VAL A 70 10.77 38.15 5.81
N PHE A 71 9.55 38.48 6.24
CA PHE A 71 8.55 39.16 5.41
C PHE A 71 8.98 40.58 4.98
N LEU A 72 9.78 41.27 5.79
CA LEU A 72 10.26 42.62 5.50
C LEU A 72 11.39 42.64 4.46
N GLU A 73 12.27 41.63 4.43
CA GLU A 73 13.32 41.54 3.41
C GLU A 73 12.81 41.08 2.04
N TYR A 74 11.76 40.25 2.00
CA TYR A 74 11.24 39.69 0.74
C TYR A 74 10.48 40.72 -0.12
N VAL A 75 9.84 41.71 0.50
CA VAL A 75 9.15 42.78 -0.24
C VAL A 75 10.14 43.66 -1.01
N ILE A 76 11.39 43.77 -0.55
CA ILE A 76 12.43 44.60 -1.17
C ILE A 76 12.98 43.96 -2.45
N PHE A 77 13.01 42.62 -2.55
CA PHE A 77 13.51 41.91 -3.74
C PHE A 77 12.48 41.73 -4.86
N ALA A 78 11.19 42.02 -4.62
CA ALA A 78 10.10 41.83 -5.58
C ALA A 78 10.05 42.86 -6.73
N GLN A 79 11.12 43.65 -6.96
CA GLN A 79 11.12 44.73 -7.96
C GLN A 79 12.12 44.53 -9.12
N LEU A 80 12.95 43.48 -9.17
CA LEU A 80 13.95 43.32 -10.24
C LEU A 80 14.06 41.88 -10.77
N GLY A 81 13.57 41.64 -12.00
CA GLY A 81 14.17 40.66 -12.93
C GLY A 81 13.25 39.60 -13.53
N ALA A 82 13.00 39.70 -14.84
CA ALA A 82 12.16 38.83 -15.66
C ALA A 82 12.90 37.59 -16.24
N GLY A 83 12.14 36.51 -16.48
CA GLY A 83 12.25 35.71 -17.72
C GLY A 83 12.90 34.31 -17.69
N SER A 84 12.17 33.35 -18.31
CA SER A 84 12.56 32.02 -18.83
C SER A 84 12.32 30.78 -17.94
N MET A 85 11.23 30.05 -18.25
CA MET A 85 10.88 28.76 -17.65
C MET A 85 11.60 27.63 -18.40
N LYS A 86 12.71 27.15 -17.84
CA LYS A 86 13.34 25.86 -18.22
C LYS A 86 12.77 24.73 -17.35
N PRO A 87 12.68 23.50 -17.87
CA PRO A 87 12.22 22.37 -17.07
C PRO A 87 13.18 22.17 -15.90
N ARG A 88 12.63 22.17 -14.67
CA ARG A 88 13.40 21.99 -13.43
C ARG A 88 14.02 20.60 -13.43
N THR A 89 15.28 20.52 -13.83
CA THR A 89 16.13 19.40 -13.46
C THR A 89 16.31 19.47 -11.95
N PHE A 90 15.86 18.46 -11.20
CA PHE A 90 16.16 18.35 -9.78
C PHE A 90 17.66 18.06 -9.65
N ARG A 91 18.48 19.12 -9.66
CA ARG A 91 19.89 19.04 -9.30
C ARG A 91 19.98 18.96 -7.78
N CYS A 92 20.44 17.80 -7.32
CA CYS A 92 20.82 17.61 -5.93
C CYS A 92 22.23 18.18 -5.77
N ASP A 93 22.33 19.50 -5.62
CA ASP A 93 23.61 20.21 -5.50
C ASP A 93 24.28 19.89 -4.15
N GLY A 94 24.93 18.73 -4.04
CA GLY A 94 25.74 18.33 -2.88
C GLY A 94 24.95 17.92 -1.64
N HIS A 95 23.63 17.91 -1.67
CA HIS A 95 22.75 17.49 -0.58
C HIS A 95 22.04 16.17 -0.87
N SER A 96 21.68 15.41 0.18
CA SER A 96 20.79 14.26 0.07
C SER A 96 19.48 14.70 -0.57
N CYS A 97 19.25 14.26 -1.81
CA CYS A 97 17.96 14.42 -2.44
C CYS A 97 17.17 13.14 -2.37
N ASN A 98 15.91 13.29 -2.01
CA ASN A 98 14.95 12.22 -1.96
C ASN A 98 13.95 12.45 -3.11
N PRO A 99 13.70 11.47 -3.99
CA PRO A 99 12.71 11.60 -5.04
C PRO A 99 11.32 11.90 -4.45
N ALA A 100 10.40 12.37 -5.30
CA ALA A 100 9.03 12.64 -4.88
C ALA A 100 8.35 11.36 -4.36
N VAL A 101 7.72 11.49 -3.19
CA VAL A 101 6.87 10.47 -2.57
C VAL A 101 5.76 10.10 -3.55
N GLY A 102 5.64 8.82 -3.92
CA GLY A 102 4.67 8.39 -4.93
C GLY A 102 4.18 6.96 -4.70
N ASN A 103 2.91 6.72 -4.99
CA ASN A 103 2.36 5.38 -5.09
C ASN A 103 2.99 4.68 -6.30
N LEU A 104 3.80 3.65 -6.06
CA LEU A 104 4.46 2.86 -7.10
C LEU A 104 3.46 2.07 -7.97
N ALA A 105 2.22 1.89 -7.52
CA ALA A 105 1.19 1.24 -8.32
C ALA A 105 0.54 2.20 -9.34
N THR A 106 0.60 3.51 -9.13
CA THR A 106 -0.10 4.48 -9.98
C THR A 106 0.33 4.38 -11.45
N GLY A 107 -0.66 4.26 -12.33
CA GLY A 107 -0.48 4.20 -13.78
C GLY A 107 0.04 2.86 -14.32
N ARG A 108 0.19 1.84 -13.47
CA ARG A 108 0.53 0.46 -13.86
C ARG A 108 -0.72 -0.39 -13.87
N ILE A 109 -0.80 -1.36 -14.76
CA ILE A 109 -1.98 -2.23 -14.86
C ILE A 109 -1.68 -3.55 -14.15
N PRO A 110 -2.35 -3.86 -13.01
CA PRO A 110 -2.22 -5.16 -12.38
C PRO A 110 -2.77 -6.28 -13.28
N THR A 111 -2.13 -7.44 -13.25
CA THR A 111 -2.65 -8.66 -13.86
C THR A 111 -3.56 -9.38 -12.86
N THR A 112 -4.72 -9.86 -13.30
CA THR A 112 -5.68 -10.61 -12.48
C THR A 112 -6.03 -11.96 -13.13
N LEU A 113 -6.50 -12.96 -12.38
CA LEU A 113 -6.95 -14.22 -13.00
C LEU A 113 -8.29 -14.03 -13.72
N THR A 114 -9.18 -13.27 -13.11
CA THR A 114 -10.50 -12.98 -13.70
C THR A 114 -10.86 -11.50 -13.59
N THR A 115 -11.80 -11.09 -14.45
CA THR A 115 -12.45 -9.78 -14.43
C THR A 115 -13.91 -10.00 -14.83
N CYS A 116 -14.84 -9.34 -14.15
CA CYS A 116 -16.26 -9.52 -14.45
C CYS A 116 -16.60 -9.04 -15.86
N GLY A 117 -17.57 -9.70 -16.49
CA GLY A 117 -18.13 -9.22 -17.74
C GLY A 117 -17.24 -9.45 -18.97
N GLN A 118 -16.17 -10.25 -18.84
CA GLN A 118 -15.19 -10.50 -19.90
C GLN A 118 -15.80 -11.28 -21.09
N ASN A 119 -16.59 -12.32 -20.79
CA ASN A 119 -17.21 -13.17 -21.83
C ASN A 119 -18.67 -12.75 -22.13
N SER A 120 -19.40 -12.34 -21.10
CA SER A 120 -20.82 -11.95 -21.20
C SER A 120 -21.19 -11.03 -20.05
N THR A 121 -22.27 -10.27 -20.20
CA THR A 121 -22.79 -9.44 -19.09
C THR A 121 -23.11 -10.29 -17.86
N GLU A 122 -22.51 -9.96 -16.71
CA GLU A 122 -22.70 -10.65 -15.43
C GLU A 122 -23.53 -9.79 -14.46
N LEU A 123 -24.32 -10.42 -13.59
CA LEU A 123 -25.04 -9.71 -12.52
C LEU A 123 -24.19 -9.73 -11.25
N TYR A 124 -24.04 -8.59 -10.60
CA TYR A 124 -23.38 -8.48 -9.30
C TYR A 124 -24.18 -7.60 -8.36
N CYS A 125 -23.92 -7.72 -7.05
CA CYS A 125 -24.44 -6.77 -6.06
C CYS A 125 -23.32 -6.14 -5.24
N PHE A 126 -23.63 -5.05 -4.54
CA PHE A 126 -22.71 -4.35 -3.66
C PHE A 126 -23.46 -3.68 -2.52
N TYR A 127 -22.76 -3.38 -1.44
CA TYR A 127 -23.33 -2.65 -0.31
C TYR A 127 -23.06 -1.14 -0.48
N PRO A 128 -24.09 -0.31 -0.72
CA PRO A 128 -23.92 1.13 -0.79
C PRO A 128 -23.63 1.70 0.60
N GLU A 129 -22.77 2.72 0.64
CA GLU A 129 -22.27 3.30 1.89
C GLU A 129 -23.38 3.93 2.77
N HIS A 130 -24.41 4.49 2.16
CA HIS A 130 -25.51 5.14 2.87
C HIS A 130 -26.47 4.18 3.59
N ASN A 131 -26.37 2.86 3.33
CA ASN A 131 -27.20 1.83 3.97
C ASN A 131 -26.41 0.99 4.98
N LEU A 132 -25.31 1.52 5.53
CA LEU A 132 -24.55 0.83 6.56
C LEU A 132 -25.29 0.94 7.90
N HIS A 133 -25.77 -0.19 8.42
CA HIS A 133 -26.27 -0.26 9.79
C HIS A 133 -25.07 -0.47 10.74
N HIS A 134 -25.10 0.17 11.91
CA HIS A 134 -24.05 0.01 12.91
C HIS A 134 -23.89 -1.48 13.26
N GLY A 135 -22.79 -2.10 12.82
CA GLY A 135 -22.47 -3.50 13.10
C GLY A 135 -22.98 -4.54 12.08
N SER A 136 -23.62 -4.17 10.97
CA SER A 136 -24.03 -5.13 9.94
C SER A 136 -24.09 -4.54 8.53
N CYS A 137 -23.93 -5.40 7.51
CA CYS A 137 -24.15 -5.00 6.13
C CYS A 137 -25.66 -4.77 5.90
N GLY A 138 -26.04 -3.61 5.37
CA GLY A 138 -27.43 -3.35 4.98
C GLY A 138 -27.84 -4.09 3.71
N MET A 139 -28.92 -3.64 3.07
CA MET A 139 -29.42 -4.29 1.86
C MET A 139 -28.47 -4.09 0.67
N PRO A 140 -28.09 -5.17 -0.05
CA PRO A 140 -27.25 -5.05 -1.24
C PRO A 140 -28.06 -4.48 -2.41
N LYS A 141 -27.42 -3.65 -3.24
CA LYS A 141 -27.95 -3.19 -4.52
C LYS A 141 -27.28 -3.98 -5.65
N CYS A 142 -28.08 -4.47 -6.60
CA CYS A 142 -27.59 -5.26 -7.73
C CYS A 142 -27.59 -4.47 -9.03
N THR A 143 -26.60 -4.72 -9.88
CA THR A 143 -26.45 -4.14 -11.22
C THR A 143 -25.65 -5.09 -12.12
N LYS A 144 -25.43 -4.70 -13.37
CA LYS A 144 -24.75 -5.49 -14.40
C LYS A 144 -23.28 -5.05 -14.54
N CYS A 145 -22.39 -6.00 -14.81
CA CYS A 145 -21.02 -5.78 -15.24
C CYS A 145 -20.84 -6.26 -16.68
N ASN A 146 -20.23 -5.45 -17.54
CA ASN A 146 -19.85 -5.83 -18.89
C ASN A 146 -18.54 -5.11 -19.26
N ALA A 147 -17.48 -5.88 -19.51
CA ALA A 147 -16.15 -5.36 -19.80
C ALA A 147 -16.09 -4.50 -21.07
N ASN A 148 -17.04 -4.70 -22.00
CA ASN A 148 -17.14 -3.95 -23.26
C ASN A 148 -18.01 -2.68 -23.15
N GLN A 149 -18.58 -2.39 -21.99
CA GLN A 149 -19.41 -1.20 -21.76
C GLN A 149 -18.75 -0.28 -20.73
N PRO A 150 -18.19 0.88 -21.12
CA PRO A 150 -17.42 1.75 -20.22
C PRO A 150 -18.13 2.16 -18.93
N ASN A 151 -19.46 2.33 -18.98
CA ASN A 151 -20.24 2.73 -17.80
C ASN A 151 -20.48 1.58 -16.78
N ASN A 152 -20.20 0.33 -17.18
CA ASN A 152 -20.44 -0.88 -16.39
C ASN A 152 -19.21 -1.83 -16.42
N SER A 153 -18.05 -1.34 -16.84
CA SER A 153 -16.79 -2.08 -16.81
C SER A 153 -16.06 -1.81 -15.49
N HIS A 154 -15.25 -2.78 -15.07
CA HIS A 154 -14.52 -2.76 -13.80
C HIS A 154 -13.13 -3.38 -14.01
N HIS A 155 -12.31 -2.71 -14.81
CA HIS A 155 -11.04 -3.26 -15.31
C HIS A 155 -9.91 -3.16 -14.28
N PRO A 156 -8.84 -3.99 -14.40
CA PRO A 156 -7.75 -4.00 -13.41
C PRO A 156 -7.03 -2.67 -13.20
N ASP A 157 -6.95 -1.82 -14.23
CA ASP A 157 -6.33 -0.49 -14.18
C ASP A 157 -7.02 0.47 -13.20
N GLU A 158 -8.32 0.25 -12.93
CA GLU A 158 -9.10 0.98 -11.91
C GLU A 158 -8.65 0.71 -10.47
N MET A 159 -7.75 -0.25 -10.23
CA MET A 159 -7.13 -0.41 -8.90
C MET A 159 -5.99 0.58 -8.65
N THR A 160 -5.51 1.23 -9.70
CA THR A 160 -4.22 1.93 -9.76
C THR A 160 -4.33 3.28 -10.46
N ASP A 161 -5.55 3.71 -10.73
CA ASP A 161 -5.87 5.03 -11.24
C ASP A 161 -5.72 6.09 -10.13
N ASP A 162 -6.00 7.34 -10.47
CA ASP A 162 -6.03 8.41 -9.48
C ASP A 162 -7.34 8.32 -8.67
N PHE A 163 -7.24 7.66 -7.52
CA PHE A 163 -8.35 7.47 -6.58
C PHE A 163 -9.06 8.77 -6.18
N PHE A 164 -8.38 9.92 -6.21
CA PHE A 164 -9.02 11.21 -5.89
C PHE A 164 -9.82 11.77 -7.06
N LEU A 165 -9.39 11.51 -8.30
CA LEU A 165 -10.13 11.86 -9.51
C LEU A 165 -11.27 10.87 -9.80
N HIS A 166 -11.09 9.60 -9.42
CA HIS A 166 -12.02 8.51 -9.70
C HIS A 166 -12.42 7.74 -8.42
N PRO A 167 -12.99 8.40 -7.39
CA PRO A 167 -13.31 7.75 -6.10
C PRO A 167 -14.40 6.66 -6.17
N GLY A 168 -14.99 6.48 -7.35
CA GLY A 168 -16.02 5.50 -7.64
C GLY A 168 -15.60 4.42 -8.64
N SER A 169 -14.34 4.38 -9.09
CA SER A 169 -13.82 3.27 -9.90
C SER A 169 -13.42 2.10 -8.99
N TRP A 170 -13.45 0.89 -9.54
CA TRP A 170 -12.92 -0.31 -8.88
C TRP A 170 -12.79 -1.45 -9.88
N TRP A 171 -11.79 -2.28 -9.71
CA TRP A 171 -11.75 -3.59 -10.37
C TRP A 171 -12.64 -4.60 -9.67
N GLN A 172 -13.25 -5.51 -10.43
CA GLN A 172 -14.08 -6.59 -9.91
C GLN A 172 -13.78 -7.95 -10.57
N SER A 173 -13.62 -8.98 -9.75
CA SER A 173 -13.46 -10.38 -10.19
C SER A 173 -14.73 -10.93 -10.85
N ALA A 174 -14.60 -12.01 -11.62
CA ALA A 174 -15.74 -12.73 -12.17
C ALA A 174 -16.65 -13.31 -11.08
N GLN A 175 -17.92 -13.55 -11.42
CA GLN A 175 -18.87 -14.16 -10.48
C GLN A 175 -18.48 -15.61 -10.15
N GLY A 176 -18.58 -15.98 -8.87
CA GLY A 176 -18.42 -17.38 -8.45
C GLY A 176 -16.99 -17.79 -8.09
N VAL A 177 -16.04 -16.86 -8.12
CA VAL A 177 -14.64 -17.16 -7.81
C VAL A 177 -14.40 -17.24 -6.31
N HIS A 178 -13.77 -18.34 -5.90
CA HIS A 178 -13.39 -18.59 -4.50
C HIS A 178 -11.94 -18.23 -4.20
N ARG A 179 -11.12 -18.11 -5.24
CA ARG A 179 -9.71 -17.74 -5.17
C ARG A 179 -9.46 -16.81 -6.34
N GLU A 180 -8.69 -15.78 -6.07
CA GLU A 180 -8.34 -14.77 -7.05
C GLU A 180 -6.93 -14.28 -6.74
N GLU A 181 -6.22 -13.88 -7.79
CA GLU A 181 -4.82 -13.48 -7.69
C GLU A 181 -4.59 -12.19 -8.46
N ILE A 182 -3.86 -11.28 -7.85
CA ILE A 182 -3.52 -9.98 -8.43
C ILE A 182 -2.02 -9.80 -8.36
N ARG A 183 -1.42 -9.50 -9.49
CA ARG A 183 0.01 -9.27 -9.64
C ARG A 183 0.26 -7.86 -10.15
N LEU A 184 1.06 -7.10 -9.42
CA LEU A 184 1.58 -5.82 -9.83
C LEU A 184 3.08 -5.95 -10.11
N ASP A 185 3.46 -5.89 -11.37
CA ASP A 185 4.85 -5.90 -11.78
C ASP A 185 5.46 -4.50 -11.69
N LEU A 186 6.68 -4.43 -11.15
CA LEU A 186 7.43 -3.20 -10.98
C LEU A 186 8.76 -3.33 -11.73
N GLU A 187 9.15 -2.28 -12.45
CA GLU A 187 10.28 -2.31 -13.39
C GLU A 187 11.64 -2.36 -12.69
N THR A 188 11.69 -1.94 -11.41
CA THR A 188 12.92 -1.77 -10.66
C THR A 188 12.79 -2.26 -9.22
N GLU A 189 13.94 -2.53 -8.60
CA GLU A 189 14.02 -2.81 -7.17
C GLU A 189 13.69 -1.58 -6.34
N PHE A 190 12.84 -1.75 -5.32
CA PHE A 190 12.47 -0.69 -4.38
C PHE A 190 12.44 -1.22 -2.95
N TYR A 191 12.46 -0.31 -1.97
CA TYR A 191 12.37 -0.69 -0.56
C TYR A 191 10.92 -0.63 -0.08
N LEU A 192 10.20 -1.75 -0.13
CA LEU A 192 8.80 -1.80 0.29
C LEU A 192 8.63 -1.34 1.75
N THR A 193 7.79 -0.32 1.98
CA THR A 193 7.46 0.16 3.33
C THR A 193 6.06 -0.23 3.74
N HIS A 194 5.07 0.14 2.94
CA HIS A 194 3.68 -0.17 3.19
C HIS A 194 2.93 -0.46 1.90
N VAL A 195 1.98 -1.38 2.01
CA VAL A 195 0.99 -1.69 0.99
C VAL A 195 -0.38 -1.37 1.58
N ILE A 196 -1.19 -0.62 0.86
CA ILE A 196 -2.57 -0.33 1.22
C ILE A 196 -3.48 -0.90 0.12
N VAL A 197 -4.50 -1.63 0.53
CA VAL A 197 -5.55 -2.12 -0.36
C VAL A 197 -6.89 -1.67 0.18
N VAL A 198 -7.69 -1.01 -0.66
CA VAL A 198 -9.05 -0.56 -0.29
C VAL A 198 -10.06 -1.39 -1.07
N PHE A 199 -10.93 -2.09 -0.33
CA PHE A 199 -11.95 -2.96 -0.92
C PHE A 199 -13.28 -2.23 -1.11
N LYS A 200 -13.91 -2.43 -2.27
CA LYS A 200 -15.30 -2.02 -2.51
C LYS A 200 -16.30 -3.08 -2.03
N SER A 201 -15.86 -4.33 -2.00
CA SER A 201 -16.54 -5.44 -1.32
C SER A 201 -16.13 -5.49 0.16
N PRO A 202 -16.74 -6.37 0.97
CA PRO A 202 -16.14 -6.80 2.22
C PRO A 202 -14.71 -7.31 2.00
N ARG A 203 -13.87 -7.18 3.01
CA ARG A 203 -12.49 -7.68 2.96
C ARG A 203 -12.50 -9.21 2.86
N PRO A 204 -11.51 -9.82 2.20
CA PRO A 204 -11.40 -11.26 2.10
C PRO A 204 -11.30 -11.93 3.47
N ALA A 205 -11.94 -13.09 3.63
CA ALA A 205 -11.83 -13.88 4.86
C ALA A 205 -10.42 -14.42 5.08
N ALA A 206 -9.67 -14.59 3.98
CA ALA A 206 -8.27 -14.94 3.95
C ALA A 206 -7.58 -14.28 2.76
N MET A 207 -6.39 -13.71 2.97
CA MET A 207 -5.52 -13.21 1.92
C MET A 207 -4.04 -13.33 2.29
N VAL A 208 -3.19 -13.43 1.28
CA VAL A 208 -1.73 -13.49 1.38
C VAL A 208 -1.16 -12.39 0.50
N LEU A 209 -0.28 -11.59 1.07
CA LEU A 209 0.55 -10.64 0.37
C LEU A 209 1.94 -11.23 0.21
N GLU A 210 2.40 -11.37 -1.03
CA GLU A 210 3.71 -11.86 -1.39
C GLU A 210 4.49 -10.82 -2.19
N ARG A 211 5.81 -10.98 -2.21
CA ARG A 211 6.71 -10.15 -3.01
C ARG A 211 7.81 -10.99 -3.64
N SER A 212 8.28 -10.56 -4.80
CA SER A 212 9.45 -11.12 -5.45
C SER A 212 10.65 -10.19 -5.28
N GLN A 213 11.86 -10.74 -5.40
CA GLN A 213 13.12 -9.97 -5.45
C GLN A 213 13.92 -10.28 -6.73
N ASP A 214 13.33 -11.05 -7.64
CA ASP A 214 13.99 -11.69 -8.79
C ASP A 214 13.10 -11.63 -10.04
N TYR A 215 12.38 -10.52 -10.20
CA TYR A 215 11.52 -10.23 -11.36
C TYR A 215 10.39 -11.25 -11.57
N GLY A 216 9.79 -11.70 -10.47
CA GLY A 216 8.66 -12.63 -10.46
C GLY A 216 9.04 -14.10 -10.64
N GLN A 217 10.32 -14.47 -10.55
CA GLN A 217 10.76 -15.86 -10.62
C GLN A 217 10.42 -16.62 -9.33
N THR A 218 10.65 -16.01 -8.16
CA THR A 218 10.27 -16.55 -6.87
C THR A 218 9.49 -15.53 -6.06
N TRP A 219 8.48 -16.04 -5.35
CA TRP A 219 7.61 -15.24 -4.49
C TRP A 219 7.78 -15.69 -3.05
N ARG A 220 7.81 -14.72 -2.14
CA ARG A 220 7.92 -14.97 -0.71
C ARG A 220 6.79 -14.25 0.03
N PRO A 221 6.13 -14.94 0.98
CA PRO A 221 5.13 -14.32 1.82
C PRO A 221 5.70 -13.11 2.57
N TYR A 222 4.99 -12.00 2.49
CA TYR A 222 5.25 -10.78 3.25
C TYR A 222 4.35 -10.69 4.48
N LYS A 223 3.04 -10.96 4.32
CA LYS A 223 2.08 -10.99 5.42
C LYS A 223 0.86 -11.85 5.04
N TYR A 224 0.28 -12.52 6.03
CA TYR A 224 -0.97 -13.26 5.94
C TYR A 224 -2.07 -12.51 6.68
N PHE A 225 -3.29 -12.57 6.16
CA PHE A 225 -4.47 -11.99 6.79
C PHE A 225 -5.56 -13.05 6.79
N ALA A 226 -6.13 -13.35 7.94
CA ALA A 226 -7.26 -14.27 8.02
C ALA A 226 -8.13 -13.97 9.23
N VAL A 227 -9.43 -14.23 9.12
CA VAL A 227 -10.36 -14.18 10.28
C VAL A 227 -9.86 -15.07 11.42
N ASN A 228 -9.28 -16.22 11.09
CA ASN A 228 -8.62 -17.10 12.04
C ASN A 228 -7.28 -17.59 11.47
N CYS A 229 -6.19 -16.97 11.90
CA CYS A 229 -4.84 -17.27 11.46
C CYS A 229 -4.43 -18.73 11.69
N THR A 230 -4.76 -19.29 12.86
CA THR A 230 -4.41 -20.65 13.23
C THR A 230 -5.15 -21.66 12.37
N ALA A 231 -6.46 -21.46 12.16
CA ALA A 231 -7.28 -22.37 11.37
C ALA A 231 -6.98 -22.31 9.87
N THR A 232 -6.73 -21.11 9.32
CA THR A 232 -6.54 -20.92 7.88
C THR A 232 -5.10 -21.20 7.42
N PHE A 233 -4.12 -20.73 8.19
CA PHE A 233 -2.70 -20.79 7.79
C PHE A 233 -1.81 -21.55 8.76
N GLY A 234 -2.33 -22.04 9.89
CA GLY A 234 -1.50 -22.68 10.91
C GLY A 234 -0.51 -21.74 11.60
N LEU A 235 -0.76 -20.42 11.52
CA LEU A 235 0.11 -19.38 12.06
C LEU A 235 -0.53 -18.74 13.30
N PRO A 236 0.27 -18.34 14.31
CA PRO A 236 -0.25 -17.54 15.41
C PRO A 236 -0.75 -16.18 14.90
N ASP A 237 -1.69 -15.56 15.58
CA ASP A 237 -2.18 -14.23 15.23
C ASP A 237 -1.25 -13.15 15.82
N ASP A 238 -0.92 -12.10 15.08
CA ASP A 238 -0.09 -11.00 15.58
C ASP A 238 -0.72 -10.21 16.72
N ASN A 239 -2.05 -10.33 16.89
CA ASN A 239 -2.76 -9.83 18.06
C ASN A 239 -2.42 -10.62 19.35
N SER A 240 -2.09 -11.91 19.20
CA SER A 240 -1.75 -12.81 20.31
C SER A 240 -0.24 -12.94 20.52
N GLU A 241 0.53 -12.92 19.43
CA GLU A 241 1.98 -13.09 19.43
C GLU A 241 2.61 -11.98 18.58
N GLU A 242 3.10 -10.94 19.27
CA GLU A 242 3.69 -9.79 18.61
C GLU A 242 4.83 -10.24 17.68
N GLY A 243 4.66 -10.00 16.39
CA GLY A 243 5.65 -10.34 15.38
C GLY A 243 5.32 -11.57 14.54
N SER A 244 4.14 -12.16 14.69
CA SER A 244 3.64 -13.14 13.74
C SER A 244 3.49 -12.57 12.31
N LEU A 245 3.62 -13.46 11.32
CA LEU A 245 3.37 -13.18 9.91
C LEU A 245 1.88 -13.07 9.59
N CYS A 246 0.98 -13.58 10.44
CA CYS A 246 -0.46 -13.50 10.23
C CYS A 246 -1.13 -12.46 11.13
N THR A 247 -2.21 -11.83 10.66
CA THR A 247 -3.03 -10.90 11.45
C THR A 247 -4.52 -11.08 11.13
N SER A 248 -5.38 -11.04 12.14
CA SER A 248 -6.85 -11.01 11.93
C SER A 248 -7.44 -9.61 11.82
N ARG A 249 -6.67 -8.56 12.13
CA ARG A 249 -7.14 -7.16 12.26
C ARG A 249 -7.84 -6.58 11.03
N TYR A 250 -7.53 -7.11 9.85
CA TYR A 250 -8.04 -6.60 8.58
C TYR A 250 -8.89 -7.62 7.81
N SER A 251 -9.38 -8.68 8.48
CA SER A 251 -10.16 -9.74 7.83
C SER A 251 -11.63 -9.75 8.24
N ASP A 252 -12.07 -8.82 9.08
CA ASP A 252 -13.48 -8.69 9.44
C ASP A 252 -14.33 -8.22 8.24
N VAL A 253 -15.54 -8.79 8.15
CA VAL A 253 -16.56 -8.46 7.15
C VAL A 253 -16.94 -6.98 7.15
N VAL A 254 -16.99 -6.38 8.34
CA VAL A 254 -17.39 -4.98 8.53
C VAL A 254 -16.12 -4.11 8.61
N PRO A 255 -16.02 -3.01 7.83
CA PRO A 255 -17.06 -2.43 6.97
C PRO A 255 -17.22 -3.19 5.64
N CYS A 256 -18.46 -3.25 5.14
CA CYS A 256 -18.82 -4.03 3.94
C CYS A 256 -18.46 -3.34 2.62
N THR A 257 -17.98 -2.10 2.69
CA THR A 257 -17.41 -1.30 1.60
C THR A 257 -16.35 -0.38 2.21
N ARG A 258 -15.34 0.02 1.45
CA ARG A 258 -14.19 0.83 1.90
C ARG A 258 -13.40 0.19 3.05
N GLY A 259 -13.43 -1.14 3.14
CA GLY A 259 -12.57 -1.86 4.06
C GLY A 259 -11.12 -1.70 3.63
N GLU A 260 -10.29 -1.13 4.49
CA GLU A 260 -8.86 -0.98 4.24
C GLU A 260 -8.09 -2.16 4.83
N VAL A 261 -7.09 -2.63 4.09
CA VAL A 261 -6.03 -3.51 4.56
C VAL A 261 -4.71 -2.74 4.40
N SER A 262 -4.03 -2.46 5.51
CA SER A 262 -2.74 -1.78 5.51
C SER A 262 -1.66 -2.71 6.05
N CYS A 263 -0.60 -2.90 5.26
CA CYS A 263 0.51 -3.77 5.56
C CYS A 263 1.82 -3.01 5.55
N GLY A 264 2.17 -2.43 6.69
CA GLY A 264 3.45 -1.75 6.90
C GLY A 264 4.54 -2.65 7.47
N HIS A 265 5.78 -2.23 7.32
CA HIS A 265 6.90 -2.81 8.05
C HIS A 265 6.80 -2.49 9.56
N ARG A 266 7.25 -3.40 10.43
CA ARG A 266 7.19 -3.18 11.88
C ARG A 266 8.15 -2.05 12.27
N LYS A 267 7.70 -1.15 13.15
CA LYS A 267 8.55 -0.11 13.76
C LYS A 267 9.84 -0.69 14.37
N LYS A 268 9.81 -1.90 14.96
CA LYS A 268 11.00 -2.58 15.50
C LYS A 268 12.04 -2.94 14.44
N ASP A 269 11.61 -3.31 13.23
CA ASP A 269 12.54 -3.66 12.14
C ASP A 269 13.09 -2.40 11.43
N ILE A 270 12.37 -1.27 11.51
CA ILE A 270 12.85 0.06 11.09
C ILE A 270 13.83 0.65 12.12
N LEU A 271 13.56 0.48 13.43
CA LEU A 271 14.44 0.97 14.51
C LEU A 271 15.82 0.31 14.52
N PHE A 272 15.97 -0.89 13.95
CA PHE A 272 17.29 -1.50 13.75
C PHE A 272 18.05 -0.95 12.53
N LYS A 273 17.41 -0.11 11.70
CA LYS A 273 17.99 0.45 10.47
C LYS A 273 18.25 1.96 10.52
N SER A 274 17.85 2.66 11.58
CA SER A 274 18.38 3.99 11.90
C SER A 274 19.81 3.87 12.45
N HIS A 275 20.74 3.45 11.59
CA HIS A 275 22.17 3.57 11.84
C HIS A 275 22.60 5.03 11.60
N LEU A 276 22.00 5.94 12.37
CA LEU A 276 22.41 7.33 12.52
C LEU A 276 22.82 7.63 13.98
N ASP A 277 23.08 6.57 14.76
CA ASP A 277 23.36 6.65 16.19
C ASP A 277 24.79 6.26 16.67
N PRO A 278 25.87 6.25 15.87
CA PRO A 278 27.22 6.30 16.44
C PRO A 278 27.75 7.72 16.65
N MET A 279 27.06 8.79 16.20
CA MET A 279 27.53 10.17 16.39
C MET A 279 27.01 10.87 17.65
N LEU A 280 25.97 10.36 18.32
CA LEU A 280 25.42 10.99 19.53
C LEU A 280 25.95 10.40 20.86
N SER A 281 26.71 9.31 20.86
CA SER A 281 27.33 8.76 22.09
C SER A 281 28.66 9.42 22.49
N LYS A 282 29.02 10.57 21.90
CA LYS A 282 30.25 11.32 22.22
C LYS A 282 29.98 12.73 22.77
N ILE A 283 28.73 13.06 23.12
CA ILE A 283 28.38 14.34 23.78
C ILE A 283 27.58 14.08 25.07
N ALA A 284 28.04 13.16 25.90
CA ALA A 284 27.68 13.10 27.32
C ALA A 284 28.92 12.72 28.12
#